data_AF-A0A2V8LNP5-F1
#
_entry.id   AF-A0A2V8LNP5-F1
#
_cell.length_a   1.000
_cell.length_b   1.000
_cell.length_c   1.000
_cell.angle_alpha   90.00
_cell.angle_beta   90.00
_cell.angle_gamma   90.00
#
_symmetry.space_group_name_H-M   'P 1'
#
loop_
_entity.id
_entity.type
_entity.pdbx_description
1 polymer ?
#
loop_
_entity_poly.entity_id
_entity_poly.type
_entity_poly.pdbx_seq_one_letter_code
_entity_poly.pdbx_strand_id
1 'polypeptide(L)' 'HAEMGEEIFQISISPGSEEVSYRIRAASRPRAALARIGYPITRLLQSRFRRDSIAAMRRAVR' A
#
# COMPACT_ATOMS: atom_id res chain seq x y z
N HIS A 1 -1.71 -1.63 23.71
CA HIS A 1 -1.37 -2.30 22.44
C HIS A 1 -2.64 -2.50 21.62
N ALA A 2 -3.05 -1.49 20.83
CA ALA A 2 -4.44 -1.39 20.34
C ALA A 2 -4.61 -1.45 18.82
N GLU A 3 -3.54 -1.58 18.04
CA GLU A 3 -3.60 -1.78 16.60
C GLU A 3 -2.58 -2.89 16.24
N MET A 4 -3.06 -4.04 15.78
CA MET A 4 -2.22 -5.07 15.17
C MET A 4 -2.65 -5.19 13.71
N GLY A 5 -1.81 -4.65 12.83
CA GLY A 5 -2.02 -4.66 11.39
C GLY A 5 -0.84 -5.30 10.68
N GLU A 6 -1.12 -6.18 9.72
CA GLU A 6 -0.11 -6.67 8.78
C GLU A 6 -0.08 -5.74 7.57
N GLU A 7 1.08 -5.12 7.31
CA GLU A 7 1.32 -4.30 6.12
C GLU A 7 2.34 -5.00 5.22
N ILE A 8 1.93 -5.34 4.00
CA ILE A 8 2.78 -5.91 2.96
C ILE A 8 2.88 -4.90 1.83
N PHE A 9 4.11 -4.46 1.57
CA PHE A 9 4.49 -3.74 0.37
C PHE A 9 5.47 -4.59 -0.42
N GLN A 10 5.02 -5.14 -1.55
CA GLN A 10 5.84 -5.99 -2.41
C GLN A 10 5.90 -5.39 -3.82
N ILE A 11 7.12 -5.33 -4.34
CA ILE A 11 7.43 -4.99 -5.72
C ILE A 11 8.03 -6.25 -6.35
N SER A 12 7.60 -6.60 -7.55
CA SER A 12 8.18 -7.71 -8.29
C SER A 12 8.43 -7.27 -9.73
N ILE A 13 9.60 -7.64 -10.25
CA ILE A 13 10.03 -7.34 -11.62
C ILE A 13 10.18 -8.69 -12.32
N SER A 14 9.48 -8.88 -13.43
CA SER A 14 9.57 -10.09 -14.24
C SER A 14 10.83 -10.03 -15.13
N PRO A 15 11.82 -10.92 -14.96
CA PRO A 15 13.12 -10.83 -15.64
C PRO A 15 13.10 -11.17 -17.14
N GLY A 16 11.95 -11.17 -17.80
CA GLY A 16 11.82 -11.41 -19.25
C GLY A 16 10.85 -10.47 -19.98
N SER A 17 10.01 -9.72 -19.26
CA SER A 17 9.06 -8.76 -19.84
C SER A 17 9.24 -7.34 -19.30
N GLU A 18 10.19 -7.13 -18.37
CA GLU A 18 10.39 -5.88 -17.62
C GLU A 18 9.12 -5.39 -16.90
N GLU A 19 8.14 -6.28 -16.73
CA GLU A 19 6.86 -5.94 -16.13
C GLU A 19 7.04 -5.77 -14.61
N VAL A 20 6.61 -4.61 -14.11
CA VAL A 20 6.69 -4.27 -12.68
C VAL A 20 5.30 -4.38 -12.05
N SER A 21 5.16 -5.32 -11.12
CA SER A 21 3.93 -5.56 -10.38
C SER A 21 4.01 -5.01 -8.95
N TYR A 22 2.96 -4.28 -8.55
CA TYR A 22 2.78 -3.74 -7.20
C TYR A 22 1.74 -4.54 -6.43
N ARG A 23 2.12 -5.07 -5.26
CA ARG A 23 1.18 -5.67 -4.32
C ARG A 23 1.23 -4.91 -3.00
N ILE A 24 0.14 -4.19 -2.72
CA ILE A 24 -0.05 -3.45 -1.47
C ILE A 24 -1.19 -4.14 -0.73
N ARG A 25 -0.92 -4.73 0.43
CA ARG A 25 -1.93 -5.31 1.31
C ARG A 25 -1.75 -4.73 2.70
N ALA A 26 -2.82 -4.19 3.26
CA ALA A 26 -2.85 -3.78 4.65
C ALA A 26 -4.08 -4.41 5.30
N ALA A 27 -3.85 -5.29 6.27
CA ALA A 27 -4.88 -5.98 7.02
C ALA A 27 -4.80 -5.54 8.49
N SER A 28 -5.63 -4.57 8.88
CA SER A 28 -5.81 -4.17 10.28
C SER A 28 -6.92 -5.00 10.91
N ARG A 29 -6.71 -5.60 12.09
CA ARG A 29 -7.79 -6.17 12.92
C ARG A 29 -8.20 -5.13 13.99
N PRO A 30 -9.29 -4.36 13.79
CA PRO A 30 -9.65 -3.30 14.70
C PRO A 30 -10.37 -3.87 15.92
N ARG A 31 -9.83 -3.68 17.13
CA ARG A 31 -10.52 -4.04 18.40
C ARG A 31 -11.13 -2.83 19.13
N ALA A 32 -10.93 -1.59 18.66
CA ALA A 32 -11.35 -0.37 19.36
C ALA A 32 -11.98 0.70 18.44
N ALA A 33 -12.83 1.57 19.00
CA ALA A 33 -13.55 2.62 18.25
C ALA A 33 -12.62 3.64 17.54
N LEU A 34 -11.43 3.89 18.09
CA LEU A 34 -10.40 4.74 17.45
C LEU A 34 -9.92 4.18 16.11
N ALA A 35 -9.93 2.86 15.93
CA ALA A 35 -9.59 2.21 14.67
C ALA A 35 -10.58 2.55 13.54
N ARG A 36 -11.85 2.87 13.87
CA ARG A 36 -12.86 3.29 12.87
C ARG A 36 -12.59 4.69 12.34
N ILE A 37 -11.93 5.55 13.13
CA ILE A 37 -11.49 6.89 12.71
C ILE A 37 -10.16 6.80 11.96
N GLY A 38 -9.25 5.91 12.39
CA GLY A 38 -8.01 5.64 11.67
C GLY A 38 -8.26 5.06 10.28
N TYR A 39 -9.20 4.12 10.15
CA TYR A 39 -9.49 3.41 8.91
C TYR A 39 -9.67 4.28 7.65
N PRO A 40 -10.52 5.34 7.63
CA PRO A 40 -10.63 6.22 6.47
C PRO A 40 -9.34 6.99 6.17
N ILE A 41 -8.58 7.39 7.20
CA ILE A 41 -7.28 8.07 7.04
C ILE A 41 -6.27 7.12 6.42
N THR A 42 -6.17 5.89 6.93
CA THR A 42 -5.27 4.86 6.41
C THR A 42 -5.62 4.53 4.95
N ARG A 43 -6.91 4.41 4.62
CA ARG A 43 -7.36 4.22 3.23
C ARG A 43 -7.00 5.39 2.32
N LEU A 44 -7.07 6.62 2.81
CA LEU A 44 -6.67 7.81 2.06
C LEU A 44 -5.16 7.78 1.77
N LEU A 45 -4.35 7.49 2.78
CA LEU A 45 -2.90 7.38 2.67
C LEU A 45 -2.49 6.26 1.70
N GLN A 46 -3.12 5.08 1.80
CA GLN A 46 -2.90 3.96 0.87
C GLN A 46 -3.26 4.33 -0.57
N SER A 47 -4.39 5.02 -0.79
CA SER A 47 -4.78 5.46 -2.13
C SER A 47 -3.82 6.51 -2.69
N ARG A 48 -3.27 7.39 -1.85
CA ARG A 48 -2.26 8.38 -2.25
C ARG A 48 -0.97 7.68 -2.63
N PHE A 49 -0.47 6.82 -1.75
CA PHE A 49 0.73 6.04 -1.98
C PHE A 49 0.65 5.22 -3.27
N ARG A 50 -0.47 4.54 -3.53
CA ARG A 50 -0.69 3.83 -4.81
C ARG A 50 -0.49 4.73 -6.03
N ARG A 51 -1.05 5.94 -6.02
CA ARG A 51 -0.90 6.90 -7.14
C ARG A 51 0.54 7.38 -7.28
N ASP A 52 1.15 7.75 -6.15
CA ASP A 52 2.49 8.31 -6.13
C ASP A 52 3.56 7.28 -6.55
N SER A 53 3.42 6.01 -6.13
CA SER A 53 4.29 4.91 -6.55
C SER A 53 4.21 4.63 -8.05
N ILE A 54 3.00 4.60 -8.63
CA ILE A 54 2.83 4.43 -10.08
C ILE A 54 3.48 5.58 -10.84
N ALA A 55 3.28 6.83 -10.37
CA ALA A 55 3.89 8.00 -10.99
C ALA A 55 5.42 7.97 -10.89
N ALA A 56 5.98 7.55 -9.75
CA ALA A 56 7.42 7.41 -9.56
C ALA A 56 8.02 6.39 -10.51
N MET A 57 7.37 5.23 -10.71
CA MET A 57 7.83 4.23 -11.68
C MET A 57 7.76 4.71 -13.11
N ARG A 58 6.67 5.37 -13.50
CA ARG A 58 6.57 5.96 -14.84
C ARG A 58 7.69 6.97 -15.12
N ARG A 59 8.19 7.65 -14.08
CA ARG A 59 9.36 8.52 -14.21
C ARG A 59 10.66 7.74 -14.27
N ALA A 60 10.81 6.67 -13.50
CA ALA A 60 12.03 5.86 -13.46
C ALA A 60 12.25 5.01 -14.71
N VAL A 61 11.18 4.66 -15.43
CA VAL A 61 11.22 3.90 -16.69
C VAL A 61 11.32 4.82 -17.93
N ARG A 62 11.32 6.14 -17.74
CA ARG A 62 11.50 7.13 -18.81
C ARG A 62 12.95 7.58 -18.88
#